data_AF-A0A7K2NYA6-F1
#
_entry.id   AF-A0A7K2NYA6-F1
#
_cell.length_a   1.000
_cell.length_b   1.000
_cell.length_c   1.000
_cell.angle_alpha   90.00
_cell.angle_beta   90.00
_cell.angle_gamma   90.00
#
_symmetry.space_group_name_H-M   'P 1'
#
loop_
_entity.id
_entity.type
_entity.pdbx_description
1 polymer ?
#
loop_
_entity_poly.entity_id
_entity_poly.type
_entity_poly.pdbx_seq_one_letter_code
_entity_poly.pdbx_strand_id
1 'polypeptide(L)'
;MSSLIEDYALLSDLETAALVGRDGSVDWLCLPRFDSPACLAALLGTRDHGYWRVAPRGLDGPCVRRAYRPETLVLDSEWRTGSGSVRVTDFMPPQAGTPC
;
A
#
# COMPACT_ATOMS: atom_id res chain seq x y z
N MET A 1 9.07 11.44 7.11
CA MET A 1 8.24 11.30 8.32
C MET A 1 7.10 10.37 7.95
N SER A 2 6.72 9.46 8.85
CA SER A 2 5.58 8.58 8.60
C SER A 2 4.28 9.39 8.54
N SER A 3 3.34 8.96 7.71
CA SER A 3 1.97 9.51 7.68
C SER A 3 1.18 9.12 8.94
N LEU A 4 -0.02 9.69 9.12
CA LEU A 4 -0.94 9.28 10.18
C LEU A 4 -1.40 7.84 9.94
N ILE A 5 -1.72 7.11 11.01
CA ILE A 5 -2.14 5.70 10.89
C ILE A 5 -3.41 5.54 10.02
N GLU A 6 -4.34 6.50 10.13
CA GLU A 6 -5.58 6.57 9.35
C GLU A 6 -5.37 6.84 7.85
N ASP A 7 -4.18 7.30 7.45
CA ASP A 7 -3.82 7.49 6.06
C ASP A 7 -3.36 6.20 5.38
N TYR A 8 -3.16 5.11 6.13
CA TYR A 8 -2.80 3.81 5.54
C TYR A 8 -4.03 2.94 5.26
N ALA A 9 -4.00 2.29 4.10
CA ALA A 9 -4.88 1.18 3.78
C ALA A 9 -4.14 -0.14 4.06
N LEU A 10 -4.87 -1.15 4.50
CA LEU A 10 -4.37 -2.50 4.78
C LEU A 10 -4.65 -3.41 3.58
N LEU A 11 -3.64 -4.10 3.09
CA LEU A 11 -3.79 -5.23 2.17
C LEU A 11 -3.32 -6.50 2.88
N SER A 12 -3.97 -7.64 2.62
CA SER A 12 -3.58 -8.92 3.20
C SER A 12 -3.95 -10.08 2.29
N ASP A 13 -3.13 -11.11 2.30
CA ASP A 13 -3.33 -12.41 1.64
C ASP A 13 -3.65 -13.54 2.65
N LEU A 14 -4.01 -13.20 3.89
CA LEU A 14 -4.22 -14.09 5.05
C LEU A 14 -2.94 -14.59 5.74
N GLU A 15 -1.76 -14.41 5.14
CA GLU A 15 -0.49 -14.84 5.74
C GLU A 15 0.35 -13.64 6.22
N THR A 16 0.20 -12.49 5.56
CA THR A 16 0.82 -11.23 5.95
C THR A 16 -0.05 -10.02 5.61
N ALA A 17 0.47 -8.80 5.86
CA ALA A 17 -0.14 -7.57 5.43
C ALA A 17 0.85 -6.47 5.02
N ALA A 18 0.40 -5.63 4.10
CA ALA A 18 1.06 -4.40 3.67
C ALA A 18 0.24 -3.18 4.11
N LEU A 19 0.92 -2.08 4.46
CA LEU A 19 0.28 -0.79 4.73
C LEU A 19 0.60 0.21 3.63
N VAL A 20 -0.45 0.67 2.94
CA VAL A 20 -0.38 1.51 1.74
C VAL A 20 -0.81 2.94 2.04
N GLY A 21 0.12 3.89 1.91
CA GLY A 21 -0.10 5.32 2.10
C GLY A 21 -0.96 5.96 1.00
N ARG A 22 -1.46 7.17 1.24
CA ARG A 22 -2.25 7.91 0.22
C ARG A 22 -1.40 8.39 -0.95
N ASP A 23 -0.09 8.48 -0.80
CA ASP A 23 0.86 8.85 -1.86
C ASP A 23 1.29 7.65 -2.73
N GLY A 24 0.73 6.46 -2.47
CA GLY A 24 1.03 5.21 -3.17
C GLY A 24 2.26 4.48 -2.62
N SER A 25 2.77 4.87 -1.44
CA SER A 25 3.85 4.15 -0.76
C SER A 25 3.33 2.89 -0.06
N VAL A 26 4.15 1.84 -0.05
CA VAL A 26 4.07 0.72 0.88
C VAL A 26 5.16 0.95 1.92
N ASP A 27 4.77 1.37 3.13
CA ASP A 27 5.70 1.79 4.18
C ASP A 27 5.92 0.71 5.26
N TRP A 28 5.11 -0.34 5.22
CA TRP A 28 5.24 -1.51 6.08
C TRP A 28 4.92 -2.78 5.30
N LEU A 29 5.79 -3.78 5.38
CA LEU A 29 5.56 -5.11 4.83
C LEU A 29 6.50 -6.12 5.50
N CYS A 30 5.92 -7.15 6.12
CA CYS A 30 6.65 -8.34 6.59
C CYS A 30 6.42 -9.47 5.58
N LEU A 31 7.46 -10.22 5.22
CA LEU A 31 7.31 -11.40 4.37
C LEU A 31 8.15 -12.56 4.93
N PRO A 32 7.68 -13.82 4.80
CA PRO A 32 6.40 -14.22 4.20
C PRO A 32 5.19 -14.14 5.17
N ARG A 33 5.41 -13.93 6.47
CA ARG A 33 4.35 -13.95 7.51
C ARG A 33 4.33 -12.67 8.33
N PHE A 34 3.22 -12.41 9.03
CA PHE A 34 3.07 -11.27 9.96
C PHE A 34 4.21 -11.10 10.97
N ASP A 35 4.77 -12.20 11.48
CA ASP A 35 5.84 -12.22 12.49
C ASP A 35 7.25 -12.24 11.90
N SER A 36 7.38 -12.17 10.57
CA SER A 36 8.68 -12.13 9.90
C SER A 36 9.33 -10.75 10.05
N PRO A 37 10.66 -10.64 9.96
CA PRO A 37 11.32 -9.35 9.88
C PRO A 37 10.72 -8.47 8.78
N ALA A 38 10.54 -7.18 9.07
CA ALA A 38 9.97 -6.24 8.11
C ALA A 38 10.95 -6.02 6.94
N CYS A 39 10.50 -6.25 5.71
CA CYS A 39 11.23 -5.92 4.49
C CYS A 39 11.16 -4.41 4.18
N LEU A 40 10.05 -3.77 4.58
CA LEU A 40 9.81 -2.33 4.50
C LEU A 40 9.38 -1.85 5.89
N ALA A 41 10.03 -0.81 6.42
CA ALA A 41 9.83 -0.36 7.79
C ALA A 41 9.79 1.18 7.94
N ALA A 42 9.53 1.90 6.84
CA ALA A 42 9.40 3.37 6.86
C ALA A 42 8.29 3.89 7.79
N LEU A 43 7.27 3.06 8.11
CA LEU A 43 6.21 3.42 9.07
C LEU A 43 6.74 3.78 10.46
N LEU A 44 7.71 3.01 10.98
CA LEU A 44 8.28 3.22 12.32
C LEU A 44 9.61 3.98 12.30
N GLY A 45 10.13 4.30 11.11
CA GLY A 45 11.44 4.90 10.93
C GLY A 45 11.43 6.07 9.95
N THR A 46 12.41 6.05 9.04
CA THR A 46 12.59 7.02 7.97
C THR A 46 12.47 6.33 6.61
N ARG A 47 12.51 7.08 5.51
CA ARG A 47 12.53 6.51 4.16
C ARG A 47 13.74 5.60 3.90
N ASP A 48 14.81 5.75 4.68
CA ASP A 48 16.00 4.89 4.60
C ASP A 48 15.76 3.49 5.15
N HIS A 49 14.67 3.29 5.92
CA HIS A 49 14.25 1.99 6.45
C HIS A 49 13.38 1.19 5.45
N GLY A 50 13.39 1.59 4.18
CA GLY A 50 12.73 0.87 3.10
C GLY A 50 11.26 1.22 2.93
N TYR A 51 10.90 1.56 1.69
CA TYR A 51 9.53 1.69 1.20
C TYR A 51 9.52 1.35 -0.29
N TRP A 52 8.36 1.02 -0.83
CA TRP A 52 8.14 0.90 -2.27
C TRP A 52 7.02 1.83 -2.68
N ARG A 53 7.11 2.53 -3.82
CA ARG A 53 6.08 3.52 -4.21
C ARG A 53 5.71 3.38 -5.67
N VAL A 54 4.40 3.33 -5.91
CA VAL A 54 3.80 3.41 -7.25
C VAL A 54 2.86 4.60 -7.30
N ALA A 55 3.26 5.65 -8.03
CA ALA A 55 2.49 6.88 -8.18
C ALA A 55 2.91 7.63 -9.46
N PRO A 56 2.08 8.54 -10.00
CA PRO A 56 2.49 9.42 -11.09
C PRO A 56 3.76 10.20 -10.79
N ARG A 57 4.62 10.35 -11.80
CA ARG A 57 5.76 11.27 -11.71
C ARG A 57 5.27 12.72 -11.66
N GLY A 58 5.96 13.56 -10.87
CA GLY A 58 5.66 14.99 -10.74
C GLY A 58 4.47 15.31 -9.84
N LEU A 59 3.91 14.31 -9.14
CA LEU A 59 2.94 14.51 -8.06
C LEU A 59 3.52 13.98 -6.75
N ASP A 60 3.75 14.89 -5.81
CA ASP A 60 4.23 14.55 -4.46
C ASP A 60 3.08 14.48 -3.44
N GLY A 61 1.85 14.76 -3.87
CA GLY A 61 0.65 14.77 -3.03
C GLY A 61 -0.10 13.43 -2.98
N PRO A 62 -1.08 13.32 -2.07
CA PRO A 62 -1.92 12.13 -1.94
C PRO A 62 -2.82 11.93 -3.16
N CYS A 63 -3.30 10.71 -3.36
CA CYS A 63 -4.37 10.38 -4.30
C CYS A 63 -5.61 11.25 -4.01
N VAL A 64 -6.33 11.64 -5.06
CA VAL A 64 -7.56 12.44 -4.94
C VAL A 64 -8.76 11.60 -4.52
N ARG A 65 -8.70 10.29 -4.77
CA ARG A 65 -9.71 9.33 -4.35
C ARG A 65 -9.04 8.00 -4.02
N ARG A 66 -9.50 7.36 -2.95
CA ARG A 66 -9.09 6.02 -2.57
C ARG A 66 -10.26 5.27 -1.99
N ALA A 67 -10.46 4.03 -2.42
CA ALA A 67 -11.50 3.16 -1.88
C ALA A 67 -11.14 1.70 -2.10
N TYR A 68 -11.53 0.84 -1.17
CA TYR A 68 -11.63 -0.59 -1.48
C TYR A 68 -12.79 -0.81 -2.45
N ARG A 69 -12.64 -1.77 -3.36
CA ARG A 69 -13.78 -2.25 -4.13
C ARG A 69 -14.78 -2.92 -3.18
N PRO A 70 -16.09 -2.80 -3.45
CA PRO A 70 -17.12 -3.35 -2.58
C PRO A 70 -16.83 -4.81 -2.21
N GLU A 71 -16.88 -5.12 -0.92
CA GLU A 71 -16.74 -6.48 -0.38
C GLU A 71 -15.39 -7.17 -0.69
N THR A 72 -14.31 -6.40 -0.92
CA THR A 72 -12.97 -6.95 -1.17
C THR A 72 -11.87 -6.17 -0.43
N LEU A 73 -10.68 -6.77 -0.33
CA LEU A 73 -9.43 -6.10 0.04
C LEU A 73 -8.65 -5.57 -1.18
N VAL A 74 -9.32 -5.32 -2.31
CA VAL A 74 -8.70 -4.71 -3.49
C VAL A 74 -8.81 -3.19 -3.37
N LEU A 75 -7.68 -2.50 -3.31
CA LEU A 75 -7.60 -1.05 -3.13
C LEU A 75 -7.42 -0.35 -4.48
N ASP A 76 -8.30 0.59 -4.80
CA ASP A 76 -8.10 1.51 -5.93
C ASP A 76 -7.68 2.89 -5.40
N SER A 77 -6.53 3.39 -5.87
CA SER A 77 -6.02 4.73 -5.61
C SER A 77 -5.98 5.53 -6.91
N GLU A 78 -6.60 6.71 -6.95
CA GLU A 78 -6.72 7.53 -8.15
C GLU A 78 -6.00 8.88 -8.01
N TRP A 79 -5.24 9.24 -9.03
CA TRP A 79 -4.59 10.55 -9.14
C TRP A 79 -5.10 11.29 -10.37
N ARG A 80 -5.17 12.62 -10.25
CA ARG A 80 -5.37 13.53 -11.37
C ARG A 80 -4.07 14.27 -11.64
N THR A 81 -3.56 14.14 -12.86
CA THR A 81 -2.39 14.84 -13.38
C THR A 81 -2.83 16.00 -14.28
N GLY A 82 -1.89 16.83 -14.71
CA GLY A 82 -2.19 17.90 -15.68
C GLY A 82 -2.67 17.39 -17.05
N SER A 83 -2.36 16.15 -17.41
CA SER A 83 -2.66 15.57 -18.73
C SER A 83 -3.73 14.47 -18.70
N GLY A 84 -4.24 14.08 -17.54
CA GLY A 84 -5.20 12.98 -17.40
C GLY A 84 -5.27 12.41 -16.00
N SER A 85 -5.90 11.25 -15.84
CA SER A 85 -5.97 10.53 -14.58
C SER A 85 -5.33 9.15 -14.68
N VAL A 86 -4.88 8.64 -13.54
CA VAL A 86 -4.43 7.24 -13.40
C VAL A 86 -5.10 6.62 -12.18
N ARG A 87 -5.36 5.32 -12.27
CA ARG A 87 -5.77 4.49 -11.15
C ARG A 87 -4.72 3.40 -10.95
N VAL A 88 -4.25 3.24 -9.73
CA VAL A 88 -3.45 2.09 -9.29
C VAL A 88 -4.37 1.16 -8.51
N THR A 89 -4.31 -0.12 -8.81
CA THR A 89 -5.07 -1.17 -8.13
C THR A 89 -4.08 -2.07 -7.39
N ASP A 90 -4.14 -2.04 -6.06
CA ASP A 90 -3.27 -2.81 -5.18
C ASP A 90 -4.07 -3.94 -4.51
N PHE A 91 -3.52 -5.16 -4.51
CA PHE A 91 -4.12 -6.31 -3.85
C PHE A 91 -3.08 -7.39 -3.58
N MET A 92 -3.34 -8.23 -2.59
CA MET A 92 -2.54 -9.41 -2.28
C MET A 92 -3.43 -10.65 -2.39
N PRO A 93 -3.31 -11.47 -3.46
CA PRO A 93 -4.11 -12.68 -3.57
C PRO A 93 -3.62 -13.73 -2.56
N PRO A 94 -4.52 -14.54 -1.96
CA PRO A 94 -4.11 -15.68 -1.15
C PRO A 94 -3.18 -16.61 -1.92
N GLN A 95 -2.19 -17.19 -1.23
CA GLN A 95 -1.29 -18.16 -1.87
C GLN A 95 -2.06 -19.41 -2.31
N ALA A 96 -1.81 -19.86 -3.54
CA ALA A 96 -2.42 -21.07 -4.06
C ALA A 96 -1.84 -22.30 -3.34
N GLY A 97 -2.68 -23.02 -2.59
CA GLY A 97 -2.34 -24.32 -1.99
C GLY A 97 -2.38 -24.38 -0.46
N THR A 98 -2.51 -23.25 0.23
CA THR A 98 -2.74 -23.22 1.69
C THR A 98 -4.24 -23.16 1.95
N PRO A 99 -4.89 -24.17 2.57
CA PRO A 99 -6.27 -24.05 2.99
C PRO A 99 -6.37 -22.97 4.08
N CYS A 100 -7.43 -22.17 4.00
CA CYS A 100 -7.87 -21.25 5.05
C CYS A 100 -8.19 -21.97 6.36
#